data_AF-A0AAD4EFN3-F1
#
_entry.id   AF-A0AAD4EFN3-F1
#
_cell.length_a   1.000
_cell.length_b   1.000
_cell.length_c   1.000
_cell.angle_alpha   90.00
_cell.angle_beta   90.00
_cell.angle_gamma   90.00
#
_symmetry.space_group_name_H-M   'P 1'
#
loop_
_entity.id
_entity.type
_entity.pdbx_description
1 polymer ?
#
loop_
_entity_poly.entity_id
_entity_poly.type
_entity_poly.pdbx_seq_one_letter_code
_entity_poly.pdbx_strand_id
1 'polypeptide(L)'
;CEDCFGLEMTCAACCVVGECVQLNVTLFLLTMFQKWNGSLFEQSSLKEIGLRVQLGHSDLKCVCPERGHVDFIVIHVNRIHRINIDFCDCEQHVSHRQQLLRCDWYPVTIHFPQTACTRCVLKYFLVMMWSSKVSGHEFYMTLEHLTDNVGLNIPNVSPLCTLLFNSQLKHIRMMKQAGRGNVGGGITSTEPGVLAVQCPACLHPGINLPGDWEQIDVSLKFLYAIFLALDANFRLKNHLWSSKAGDPGLHTGLTYFVPNEPYRAHILNNASIASWTDTKWHPQVGPQKKFFQHSARQRQ
;
A
#
# COMPACT_ATOMS: atom_id res chain seq x y z
N CYS A 1 -4.04 0.11 30.66
CA CYS A 1 -3.31 0.41 29.41
C CYS A 1 -1.87 0.02 29.64
N GLU A 2 -1.33 -0.95 28.90
CA GLU A 2 0.03 -1.45 29.16
C GLU A 2 1.13 -0.52 28.59
N ASP A 3 0.85 0.20 27.51
CA ASP A 3 1.84 1.11 26.90
C ASP A 3 1.79 2.54 27.49
N CYS A 4 0.89 2.79 28.45
CA CYS A 4 0.81 4.07 29.14
C CYS A 4 1.76 4.06 30.34
N PHE A 5 2.58 5.10 30.48
CA PHE A 5 3.55 5.25 31.58
C PHE A 5 2.96 5.06 33.00
N GLY A 6 1.66 5.35 33.19
CA GLY A 6 1.02 5.21 34.50
C GLY A 6 0.72 3.77 34.92
N LEU A 7 0.49 2.83 33.99
CA LEU A 7 0.00 1.46 34.27
C LEU A 7 -1.22 1.38 35.21
N GLU A 8 -1.89 2.50 35.50
CA GLU A 8 -2.99 2.58 36.45
C GLU A 8 -4.26 1.93 35.90
N MET A 9 -4.98 1.25 36.78
CA MET A 9 -6.33 0.75 36.49
C MET A 9 -7.32 1.90 36.57
N THR A 10 -7.98 2.19 35.46
CA THR A 10 -8.98 3.23 35.35
C THR A 10 -10.32 2.64 34.93
N CYS A 11 -11.41 3.32 35.29
CA CYS A 11 -12.75 2.92 34.89
C CYS A 11 -12.92 3.02 33.37
N ALA A 12 -13.79 2.22 32.75
CA ALA A 12 -13.99 2.27 31.29
C ALA A 12 -14.37 3.68 30.79
N ALA A 13 -15.22 4.41 31.51
CA ALA A 13 -15.57 5.79 31.20
C ALA A 13 -14.35 6.73 31.28
N CYS A 14 -13.50 6.53 32.29
CA CYS A 14 -12.27 7.28 32.53
C CYS A 14 -11.25 7.01 31.41
N CYS A 15 -11.18 5.79 30.90
CA CYS A 15 -10.34 5.43 29.75
C CYS A 15 -10.77 6.15 28.47
N VAL A 16 -12.08 6.36 28.26
CA VAL A 16 -12.62 7.03 27.07
C VAL A 16 -12.57 8.55 27.16
N VAL A 17 -12.79 9.11 28.35
CA VAL A 17 -12.86 10.55 28.59
C VAL A 17 -11.49 11.15 28.93
N GLY A 18 -10.55 10.33 29.42
CA GLY A 18 -9.24 10.78 29.87
C GLY A 18 -8.42 11.50 28.79
N GLU A 19 -7.52 12.38 29.24
CA GLU A 19 -6.65 13.23 28.41
C GLU A 19 -5.90 12.46 27.31
N CYS A 20 -5.58 11.17 27.52
CA CYS A 20 -4.98 10.28 26.53
C CYS A 20 -5.79 10.15 25.21
N VAL A 21 -7.13 10.25 25.28
CA VAL A 21 -8.01 10.18 24.10
C VAL A 21 -8.15 11.54 23.42
N GLN A 22 -8.21 12.63 24.20
CA GLN A 22 -8.44 13.97 23.67
C GLN A 22 -7.20 14.60 23.03
N LEU A 23 -5.99 14.27 23.50
CA LEU A 23 -4.75 14.90 23.02
C LEU A 23 -4.18 14.26 21.75
N ASN A 24 -4.45 12.97 21.48
CA ASN A 24 -4.07 12.35 20.21
C ASN A 24 -4.64 10.93 20.03
N VAL A 25 -5.61 10.76 19.14
CA VAL A 25 -6.12 9.42 18.74
C VAL A 25 -4.99 8.50 18.26
N THR A 26 -3.94 9.06 17.66
CA THR A 26 -2.75 8.31 17.22
C THR A 26 -1.96 7.72 18.38
N LEU A 27 -1.83 8.44 19.50
CA LEU A 27 -1.18 7.94 20.72
C LEU A 27 -2.05 6.90 21.41
N PHE A 28 -3.38 7.08 21.38
CA PHE A 28 -4.31 6.11 21.94
C PHE A 28 -4.31 4.79 21.17
N LEU A 29 -4.19 4.84 19.84
CA LEU A 29 -3.98 3.64 19.00
C LEU A 29 -2.66 2.91 19.28
N LEU A 30 -1.70 3.51 19.99
CA LEU A 30 -0.47 2.81 20.40
C LEU A 30 -0.69 1.86 21.58
N THR A 31 -1.83 1.93 22.25
CA THR A 31 -1.99 1.31 23.58
C THR A 31 -2.75 -0.01 23.60
N MET A 32 -2.19 -0.99 24.32
CA MET A 32 -2.85 -2.25 24.66
C MET A 32 -3.80 -2.07 25.84
N PHE A 33 -5.05 -2.50 25.65
CA PHE A 33 -6.08 -2.47 26.67
C PHE A 33 -6.36 -3.88 27.17
N GLN A 34 -6.41 -3.99 28.48
CA GLN A 34 -6.86 -5.17 29.18
C GLN A 34 -7.99 -4.76 30.11
N LYS A 35 -9.00 -5.62 30.19
CA LYS A 35 -10.13 -5.48 31.08
C LYS A 35 -10.02 -6.53 32.17
N TRP A 36 -10.13 -6.08 33.41
CA TRP A 36 -10.24 -6.99 34.56
C TRP A 36 -11.65 -7.58 34.59
N ASN A 37 -11.77 -8.91 34.52
CA ASN A 37 -13.05 -9.62 34.60
C ASN A 37 -13.41 -10.10 36.02
N GLY A 38 -12.55 -9.82 37.01
CA GLY A 38 -12.69 -10.30 38.39
C GLY A 38 -11.69 -11.38 38.78
N SER A 39 -11.15 -12.13 37.81
CA SER A 39 -10.17 -13.21 38.04
C SER A 39 -8.89 -13.04 37.24
N LEU A 40 -8.99 -12.57 36.00
CA LEU A 40 -7.87 -12.36 35.09
C LEU A 40 -8.06 -11.11 34.22
N PHE A 41 -6.96 -10.65 33.64
CA PHE A 41 -6.98 -9.61 32.63
C PHE A 41 -7.21 -10.23 31.26
N GLU A 42 -8.33 -9.87 30.63
CA GLU A 42 -8.63 -10.23 29.26
C GLU A 42 -8.24 -9.08 28.34
N GLN A 43 -7.72 -9.39 27.15
CA GLN A 43 -7.54 -8.35 26.14
C GLN A 43 -8.90 -7.76 25.78
N SER A 44 -8.95 -6.43 25.66
CA SER A 44 -10.14 -5.72 25.22
C SER A 44 -9.82 -4.78 24.07
N SER A 45 -10.81 -4.58 23.20
CA SER A 45 -10.70 -3.67 22.06
C SER A 45 -11.21 -2.26 22.38
N LEU A 46 -10.74 -1.28 21.62
CA LEU A 46 -11.24 0.10 21.70
C LEU A 46 -12.75 0.20 21.47
N LYS A 47 -13.27 -0.64 20.57
CA LYS A 47 -14.69 -0.79 20.29
C LYS A 47 -15.48 -1.28 21.51
N GLU A 48 -14.98 -2.26 22.26
CA GLU A 48 -15.64 -2.81 23.46
C GLU A 48 -15.66 -1.83 24.63
N ILE A 49 -14.63 -1.01 24.76
CA ILE A 49 -14.55 0.04 25.78
C ILE A 49 -15.54 1.18 25.46
N GLY A 50 -16.10 1.21 24.25
CA GLY A 50 -17.10 2.19 23.82
C GLY A 50 -16.47 3.45 23.22
N LEU A 51 -15.17 3.45 22.90
CA LEU A 51 -14.56 4.58 22.22
C LEU A 51 -15.17 4.73 20.82
N ARG A 52 -15.59 5.96 20.51
CA ARG A 52 -15.98 6.37 19.16
C ARG A 52 -15.08 7.52 18.72
N VAL A 53 -14.49 7.37 17.54
CA VAL A 53 -13.62 8.39 16.95
C VAL A 53 -14.44 9.24 16.00
N GLN A 54 -14.64 10.51 16.34
CA GLN A 54 -15.27 11.49 15.46
C GLN A 54 -14.25 12.05 14.46
N LEU A 55 -14.59 12.01 13.18
CA LEU A 55 -13.81 12.62 12.10
C LEU A 55 -14.46 13.90 11.57
N GLY A 56 -13.68 14.66 10.79
CA GLY A 56 -14.17 15.79 9.98
C GLY A 56 -14.08 17.16 10.64
N HIS A 57 -14.06 17.25 11.97
CA HIS A 57 -13.90 18.50 12.72
C HIS A 57 -12.63 18.51 13.56
N SER A 58 -11.96 19.66 13.63
CA SER A 58 -10.76 19.85 14.47
C SER A 58 -11.07 19.70 15.96
N ASP A 59 -12.28 20.08 16.38
CA ASP A 59 -12.72 20.00 17.78
C ASP A 59 -13.22 18.60 18.18
N LEU A 60 -13.11 17.61 17.27
CA LEU A 60 -13.52 16.22 17.48
C LEU A 60 -14.99 16.04 17.91
N LYS A 61 -15.83 17.06 17.69
CA LYS A 61 -17.26 17.06 17.98
C LYS A 61 -18.00 17.48 16.73
N CYS A 62 -19.05 16.73 16.38
CA CYS A 62 -19.90 16.99 15.23
C CYS A 62 -21.35 17.11 15.69
N VAL A 63 -22.10 18.06 15.12
CA VAL A 63 -23.54 18.21 15.40
C VAL A 63 -24.35 17.17 14.63
N CYS A 64 -23.89 16.78 13.44
CA CYS A 64 -24.52 15.79 12.57
C CYS A 64 -23.55 14.64 12.23
N PRO A 65 -23.24 13.74 13.18
CA PRO A 65 -22.36 12.61 12.91
C PRO A 65 -23.09 11.49 12.16
N GLU A 66 -22.50 11.04 11.05
CA GLU A 66 -22.90 9.80 10.37
C GLU A 66 -22.08 8.63 10.93
N ARG A 67 -22.75 7.54 11.28
CA ARG A 67 -22.07 6.34 11.80
C ARG A 67 -21.34 5.62 10.67
N GLY A 68 -20.06 5.35 10.87
CA GLY A 68 -19.30 4.48 9.98
C GLY A 68 -19.69 3.01 10.12
N HIS A 69 -18.96 2.15 9.39
CA HIS A 69 -19.17 0.71 9.43
C HIS A 69 -18.99 0.15 10.86
N VAL A 70 -19.86 -0.80 11.24
CA VAL A 70 -19.86 -1.38 12.59
C VAL A 70 -18.53 -2.07 12.91
N ASP A 71 -17.95 -2.76 11.93
CA ASP A 71 -16.65 -3.42 12.05
C ASP A 71 -15.56 -2.64 11.33
N PHE A 72 -15.38 -1.38 11.70
CA PHE A 72 -14.30 -0.57 11.14
C PHE A 72 -12.95 -0.98 11.74
N ILE A 73 -11.97 -1.23 10.87
CA ILE A 73 -10.64 -1.71 11.25
C ILE A 73 -9.60 -0.63 10.95
N VAL A 74 -8.76 -0.33 11.93
CA VAL A 74 -7.58 0.53 11.77
C VAL A 74 -6.31 -0.27 11.97
N ILE A 75 -5.47 -0.29 10.95
CA ILE A 75 -4.16 -0.95 11.00
C ILE A 75 -3.12 0.07 11.48
N HIS A 76 -2.48 -0.24 12.60
CA HIS A 76 -1.40 0.55 13.17
C HIS A 76 -0.11 -0.29 13.31
N VAL A 77 1.00 0.35 13.69
CA VAL A 77 2.33 -0.30 13.75
C VAL A 77 2.37 -1.39 14.84
N ASN A 78 1.60 -1.22 15.90
CA ASN A 78 1.53 -2.18 17.00
C ASN A 78 0.59 -3.36 16.70
N ARG A 79 -0.64 -3.12 16.24
CA ARG A 79 -1.67 -4.15 16.03
C ARG A 79 -2.77 -3.68 15.10
N ILE A 80 -3.69 -4.60 14.81
CA ILE A 80 -4.92 -4.37 14.07
C ILE A 80 -6.03 -4.04 15.07
N HIS A 81 -6.58 -2.83 15.01
CA HIS A 81 -7.57 -2.32 15.97
C HIS A 81 -8.98 -2.35 15.39
N ARG A 82 -9.95 -2.88 16.16
CA ARG A 82 -11.38 -2.67 15.90
C ARG A 82 -11.83 -1.41 16.62
N ILE A 83 -12.37 -0.45 15.86
CA ILE A 83 -12.83 0.84 16.41
C ILE A 83 -14.23 1.18 15.91
N ASN A 84 -14.94 2.01 16.66
CA ASN A 84 -16.14 2.68 16.16
C ASN A 84 -15.74 4.06 15.62
N ILE A 85 -16.26 4.42 14.46
CA ILE A 85 -15.95 5.69 13.81
C ILE A 85 -17.24 6.43 13.47
N ASP A 86 -17.20 7.74 13.62
CA ASP A 86 -18.28 8.65 13.24
C ASP A 86 -17.73 9.67 12.24
N PHE A 87 -18.29 9.69 11.04
CA PHE A 87 -17.99 10.65 10.00
C PHE A 87 -18.80 11.94 10.24
N CYS A 88 -18.28 13.05 9.74
CA CYS A 88 -19.03 14.31 9.70
C CYS A 88 -19.95 14.34 8.48
N ASP A 89 -21.23 14.64 8.69
CA ASP A 89 -22.23 14.86 7.63
C ASP A 89 -22.85 16.27 7.72
N CYS A 90 -22.06 17.25 8.15
CA CYS A 90 -22.45 18.67 8.13
C CYS A 90 -22.52 19.19 6.67
N GLU A 91 -23.17 20.34 6.46
CA GLU A 91 -23.42 20.96 5.13
C GLU A 91 -22.19 21.08 4.22
N GLN A 92 -20.98 21.14 4.79
CA GLN A 92 -19.71 21.07 4.05
C GLN A 92 -19.35 19.64 3.61
N HIS A 93 -20.31 18.84 3.12
CA HIS A 93 -20.22 17.40 2.87
C HIS A 93 -18.89 16.97 2.21
N VAL A 94 -17.90 16.62 3.06
CA VAL A 94 -16.58 16.14 2.65
C VAL A 94 -16.65 14.62 2.60
N SER A 95 -16.17 14.02 1.50
CA SER A 95 -16.20 12.56 1.35
C SER A 95 -15.50 11.82 2.51
N HIS A 96 -16.00 10.64 2.89
CA HIS A 96 -15.41 9.80 3.94
C HIS A 96 -13.90 9.56 3.74
N ARG A 97 -13.48 9.36 2.49
CA ARG A 97 -12.06 9.25 2.12
C ARG A 97 -11.26 10.49 2.53
N GLN A 98 -11.75 11.68 2.21
CA GLN A 98 -11.05 12.92 2.53
C GLN A 98 -10.98 13.16 4.04
N GLN A 99 -12.04 12.82 4.77
CA GLN A 99 -12.04 12.89 6.23
C GLN A 99 -10.97 11.98 6.84
N LEU A 100 -10.87 10.73 6.37
CA LEU A 100 -9.81 9.79 6.78
C LEU A 100 -8.42 10.33 6.45
N LEU A 101 -8.22 10.81 5.23
CA LEU A 101 -6.92 11.34 4.80
C LEU A 101 -6.49 12.59 5.58
N ARG A 102 -7.43 13.44 5.99
CA ARG A 102 -7.16 14.61 6.85
C ARG A 102 -6.69 14.19 8.24
N CYS A 103 -7.13 13.03 8.73
CA CYS A 103 -6.68 12.42 9.98
C CYS A 103 -5.49 11.47 9.78
N ASP A 104 -4.75 11.59 8.67
CA ASP A 104 -3.60 10.74 8.34
C ASP A 104 -3.91 9.24 8.26
N TRP A 105 -5.18 8.88 8.04
CA TRP A 105 -5.63 7.50 7.86
C TRP A 105 -5.90 7.26 6.38
N TYR A 106 -5.19 6.30 5.81
CA TYR A 106 -5.31 5.96 4.41
C TYR A 106 -6.36 4.86 4.23
N PRO A 107 -7.49 5.14 3.57
CA PRO A 107 -8.53 4.14 3.36
C PRO A 107 -8.07 3.07 2.37
N VAL A 108 -8.38 1.80 2.67
CA VAL A 108 -8.12 0.67 1.77
C VAL A 108 -9.13 0.64 0.63
N THR A 109 -10.39 1.01 0.91
CA THR A 109 -11.48 1.13 -0.05
C THR A 109 -11.98 2.57 -0.13
N ILE A 110 -12.32 3.05 -1.34
CA ILE A 110 -12.57 4.48 -1.58
C ILE A 110 -13.98 4.91 -1.18
N HIS A 111 -15.01 4.20 -1.64
CA HIS A 111 -16.41 4.65 -1.51
C HIS A 111 -16.97 4.39 -0.11
N PHE A 112 -16.81 3.16 0.39
CA PHE A 112 -17.25 2.75 1.72
C PHE A 112 -16.05 2.17 2.46
N PRO A 113 -15.25 3.02 3.13
CA PRO A 113 -14.09 2.57 3.87
C PRO A 113 -14.54 1.71 5.06
N GLN A 114 -14.06 0.47 5.09
CA GLN A 114 -14.19 -0.42 6.25
C GLN A 114 -12.84 -0.64 6.95
N THR A 115 -11.75 -0.43 6.21
CA THR A 115 -10.38 -0.57 6.72
C THR A 115 -9.58 0.67 6.36
N ALA A 116 -8.81 1.16 7.32
CA ALA A 116 -7.84 2.23 7.09
C ALA A 116 -6.48 1.89 7.70
N CYS A 117 -5.41 2.30 7.02
CA CYS A 117 -4.04 2.18 7.49
C CYS A 117 -3.55 3.56 7.96
N THR A 118 -3.03 3.64 9.17
CA THR A 118 -2.41 4.88 9.66
C THR A 118 -1.17 5.27 8.82
N ARG A 119 -0.87 6.56 8.71
CA ARG A 119 0.39 7.03 8.07
C ARG A 119 1.63 6.41 8.69
N CYS A 120 1.62 6.14 9.99
CA CYS A 120 2.71 5.48 10.71
C CYS A 120 2.98 4.07 10.18
N VAL A 121 1.96 3.21 10.04
CA VAL A 121 2.16 1.85 9.52
C VAL A 121 2.62 1.85 8.07
N LEU A 122 2.10 2.78 7.25
CA LEU A 122 2.55 2.93 5.87
C LEU A 122 4.02 3.36 5.78
N LYS A 123 4.46 4.28 6.64
CA LYS A 123 5.87 4.70 6.71
C LYS A 123 6.75 3.54 7.16
N TYR A 124 6.34 2.81 8.20
CA TYR A 124 7.08 1.68 8.75
C TYR A 124 7.24 0.56 7.73
N PHE A 125 6.15 0.20 7.04
CA PHE A 125 6.18 -0.77 5.95
C PHE A 125 7.17 -0.40 4.85
N LEU A 126 7.17 0.86 4.38
CA LEU A 126 8.09 1.27 3.30
C LEU A 126 9.55 1.16 3.70
N VAL A 127 9.88 1.55 4.94
CA VAL A 127 11.25 1.42 5.44
C VAL A 127 11.64 -0.06 5.53
N MET A 128 10.79 -0.91 6.10
CA MET A 128 11.03 -2.36 6.19
C MET A 128 11.18 -3.02 4.82
N MET A 129 10.34 -2.65 3.85
CA MET A 129 10.41 -3.16 2.49
C MET A 129 11.74 -2.77 1.82
N TRP A 130 12.21 -1.54 2.01
CA TRP A 130 13.47 -1.10 1.41
C TRP A 130 14.71 -1.66 2.12
N SER A 131 14.71 -1.70 3.45
CA SER A 131 15.85 -2.17 4.25
C SER A 131 15.99 -3.68 4.24
N SER A 132 14.88 -4.43 4.27
CA SER A 132 14.88 -5.87 4.50
C SER A 132 14.15 -6.68 3.42
N LYS A 133 13.64 -6.02 2.36
CA LYS A 133 12.89 -6.67 1.25
C LYS A 133 11.67 -7.48 1.70
N VAL A 134 11.08 -7.11 2.84
CA VAL A 134 9.88 -7.77 3.39
C VAL A 134 8.70 -7.56 2.44
N SER A 135 8.00 -8.64 2.12
CA SER A 135 6.78 -8.58 1.31
C SER A 135 5.61 -7.98 2.09
N GLY A 136 4.63 -7.38 1.40
CA GLY A 136 3.40 -6.91 2.06
C GLY A 136 2.66 -8.00 2.84
N HIS A 137 2.76 -9.27 2.41
CA HIS A 137 2.16 -10.40 3.11
C HIS A 137 2.88 -10.70 4.44
N GLU A 138 4.20 -10.85 4.43
CA GLU A 138 4.99 -11.10 5.65
C GLU A 138 4.87 -9.96 6.65
N PHE A 139 4.82 -8.73 6.16
CA PHE A 139 4.59 -7.57 7.01
C PHE A 139 3.21 -7.62 7.67
N TYR A 140 2.17 -7.99 6.92
CA TYR A 140 0.83 -8.14 7.45
C TYR A 140 0.74 -9.30 8.47
N MET A 141 1.34 -10.46 8.17
CA MET A 141 1.46 -11.58 9.13
C MET A 141 2.14 -11.15 10.44
N THR A 142 3.14 -10.27 10.36
CA THR A 142 3.79 -9.71 11.56
C THR A 142 2.79 -8.92 12.41
N LEU A 143 1.91 -8.13 11.78
CA LEU A 143 0.86 -7.38 12.49
C LEU A 143 -0.23 -8.31 13.05
N GLU A 144 -0.54 -9.41 12.37
CA GLU A 144 -1.44 -10.44 12.89
C GLU A 144 -0.88 -11.08 14.15
N HIS A 145 0.39 -11.47 14.14
CA HIS A 145 1.08 -12.03 15.31
C HIS A 145 1.16 -11.02 16.47
N LEU A 146 1.44 -9.75 16.19
CA LEU A 146 1.40 -8.71 17.22
C LEU A 146 -0.01 -8.45 17.77
N THR A 147 -1.06 -8.74 16.99
CA THR A 147 -2.46 -8.62 17.43
C THR A 147 -2.86 -9.82 18.28
N ASP A 148 -2.65 -11.02 17.76
CA ASP A 148 -2.91 -12.29 18.43
C ASP A 148 -2.02 -13.38 17.81
N ASN A 149 -1.00 -13.79 18.57
CA ASN A 149 -0.06 -14.84 18.16
C ASN A 149 -0.73 -16.22 17.96
N VAL A 150 -1.92 -16.45 18.52
CA VAL A 150 -2.65 -17.73 18.39
C VAL A 150 -3.57 -17.73 17.17
N GLY A 151 -3.89 -16.54 16.64
CA GLY A 151 -4.74 -16.38 15.46
C GLY A 151 -6.23 -16.62 15.70
N LEU A 152 -6.70 -16.57 16.95
CA LEU A 152 -8.10 -16.80 17.30
C LEU A 152 -8.94 -15.54 17.11
N ASN A 153 -8.39 -14.38 17.42
CA ASN A 153 -9.10 -13.10 17.49
C ASN A 153 -8.64 -12.08 16.43
N ILE A 154 -8.10 -12.55 15.30
CA ILE A 154 -7.66 -11.66 14.22
C ILE A 154 -8.89 -11.07 13.51
N PRO A 155 -8.99 -9.73 13.34
CA PRO A 155 -10.03 -9.11 12.52
C PRO A 155 -9.96 -9.58 11.07
N ASN A 156 -11.11 -9.80 10.42
CA ASN A 156 -11.14 -10.10 9.00
C ASN A 156 -10.79 -8.83 8.20
N VAL A 157 -9.53 -8.70 7.81
CA VAL A 157 -9.01 -7.57 7.05
C VAL A 157 -9.14 -7.83 5.56
N SER A 158 -9.49 -6.79 4.80
CA SER A 158 -9.55 -6.90 3.35
C SER A 158 -8.18 -7.30 2.76
N PRO A 159 -8.12 -8.31 1.86
CA PRO A 159 -6.86 -8.69 1.21
C PRO A 159 -6.27 -7.55 0.37
N LEU A 160 -7.09 -6.56 -0.01
CA LEU A 160 -6.68 -5.34 -0.70
C LEU A 160 -5.67 -4.50 0.11
N CYS A 161 -5.57 -4.69 1.43
CA CYS A 161 -4.55 -4.03 2.25
C CYS A 161 -3.13 -4.32 1.73
N THR A 162 -2.88 -5.55 1.27
CA THR A 162 -1.59 -5.92 0.69
C THR A 162 -1.32 -5.20 -0.64
N LEU A 163 -2.35 -4.95 -1.46
CA LEU A 163 -2.24 -4.15 -2.69
C LEU A 163 -2.00 -2.66 -2.39
N LEU A 164 -2.62 -2.13 -1.33
CA LEU A 164 -2.37 -0.78 -0.84
C LEU A 164 -0.88 -0.63 -0.48
N PHE A 165 -0.35 -1.53 0.35
CA PHE A 165 1.05 -1.54 0.76
C PHE A 165 1.99 -1.66 -0.45
N ASN A 166 1.76 -2.66 -1.30
CA ASN A 166 2.71 -3.02 -2.36
C ASN A 166 2.68 -2.13 -3.60
N SER A 167 1.52 -1.57 -3.96
CA SER A 167 1.32 -0.90 -5.26
C SER A 167 0.95 0.58 -5.11
N GLN A 168 -0.16 0.88 -4.44
CA GLN A 168 -0.67 2.25 -4.37
C GLN A 168 0.30 3.19 -3.63
N LEU A 169 0.88 2.73 -2.52
CA LEU A 169 1.78 3.55 -1.73
C LEU A 169 3.06 3.93 -2.48
N LYS A 170 3.61 3.01 -3.29
CA LYS A 170 4.75 3.28 -4.17
C LYS A 170 4.40 4.27 -5.26
N HIS A 171 3.23 4.12 -5.88
CA HIS A 171 2.73 5.04 -6.89
C HIS A 171 2.59 6.47 -6.33
N ILE A 172 1.99 6.62 -5.15
CA ILE A 172 1.82 7.94 -4.51
C ILE A 172 3.17 8.56 -4.13
N ARG A 173 4.11 7.76 -3.60
CA ARG A 173 5.48 8.21 -3.30
C ARG A 173 6.17 8.76 -4.56
N MET A 174 6.08 8.03 -5.67
CA MET A 174 6.63 8.44 -6.96
C MET A 174 6.02 9.76 -7.45
N MET A 175 4.70 9.89 -7.39
CA MET A 175 4.00 11.13 -7.77
C MET A 175 4.39 12.34 -6.91
N LYS A 176 4.57 12.12 -5.59
CA LYS A 176 5.04 13.16 -4.66
C LYS A 176 6.49 13.56 -4.95
N GLN A 177 7.36 12.60 -5.22
CA GLN A 177 8.77 12.86 -5.57
C GLN A 177 8.90 13.68 -6.86
N ALA A 178 8.08 13.40 -7.86
CA ALA A 178 8.04 14.17 -9.10
C ALA A 178 7.22 15.49 -8.99
N GLY A 179 6.78 15.88 -7.79
CA GLY A 179 6.06 17.13 -7.57
C GLY A 179 4.70 17.21 -8.29
N ARG A 180 4.12 16.08 -8.74
CA ARG A 180 2.88 16.08 -9.53
C ARG A 180 1.68 16.63 -8.79
N GLY A 181 1.72 16.67 -7.46
CA GLY A 181 0.69 17.33 -6.65
C GLY A 181 0.65 18.86 -6.79
N ASN A 182 1.73 19.49 -7.28
CA ASN A 182 1.86 20.94 -7.38
C ASN A 182 1.61 21.48 -8.81
N VAL A 183 1.41 20.59 -9.78
CA VAL A 183 1.22 20.95 -11.20
C VAL A 183 -0.28 20.97 -11.52
N GLY A 184 -0.72 21.92 -12.34
CA GLY A 184 -2.09 21.98 -12.85
C GLY A 184 -2.47 20.67 -13.57
N GLY A 185 -3.61 20.09 -13.21
CA GLY A 185 -4.01 18.77 -13.72
C GLY A 185 -3.34 17.57 -13.02
N GLY A 186 -2.51 17.80 -12.01
CA GLY A 186 -2.10 16.79 -11.03
C GLY A 186 -1.51 15.50 -11.63
N ILE A 187 -2.01 14.36 -11.13
CA ILE A 187 -1.61 13.02 -11.59
C ILE A 187 -2.08 12.75 -13.03
N THR A 188 -3.26 13.21 -13.43
CA THR A 188 -3.86 12.91 -14.75
C THR A 188 -3.13 13.61 -15.90
N SER A 189 -2.46 14.73 -15.63
CA SER A 189 -1.63 15.46 -16.60
C SER A 189 -0.21 14.89 -16.76
N THR A 190 0.11 13.75 -16.13
CA THR A 190 1.47 13.19 -16.18
C THR A 190 1.69 12.49 -17.51
N GLU A 191 2.56 13.04 -18.35
CA GLU A 191 2.89 12.46 -19.66
C GLU A 191 3.76 11.19 -19.52
N PRO A 192 3.77 10.32 -20.56
CA PRO A 192 4.60 9.13 -20.56
C PRO A 192 6.10 9.44 -20.35
N GLY A 193 6.77 8.64 -19.53
CA GLY A 193 8.21 8.76 -19.25
C GLY A 193 8.62 9.93 -18.33
N VAL A 194 7.71 10.84 -17.98
CA VAL A 194 8.05 12.04 -17.17
C VAL A 194 8.54 11.70 -15.76
N LEU A 195 8.14 10.54 -15.22
CA LEU A 195 8.57 10.10 -13.89
C LEU A 195 9.88 9.29 -13.93
N ALA A 196 10.45 9.02 -15.11
CA ALA A 196 11.70 8.31 -15.23
C ALA A 196 12.87 9.20 -14.77
N VAL A 197 13.69 8.70 -13.85
CA VAL A 197 14.92 9.38 -13.45
C VAL A 197 15.98 9.07 -14.49
N GLN A 198 16.54 10.10 -15.12
CA GLN A 198 17.65 9.91 -16.04
C GLN A 198 18.85 9.36 -15.28
N CYS A 199 19.46 8.31 -15.82
CA CYS A 199 20.63 7.70 -15.20
C CYS A 199 21.80 8.70 -15.23
N PRO A 200 22.39 9.07 -14.09
CA PRO A 200 23.50 10.03 -14.05
C PRO A 200 24.79 9.49 -14.67
N ALA A 201 24.93 8.16 -14.76
CA ALA A 201 26.06 7.49 -15.39
C ALA A 201 25.91 7.34 -16.91
N CYS A 202 24.69 7.48 -17.45
CA CYS A 202 24.50 7.50 -18.89
C CYS A 202 25.11 8.77 -19.49
N LEU A 203 25.61 8.66 -20.72
CA LEU A 203 26.23 9.77 -21.43
C LEU A 203 25.13 10.65 -22.02
N HIS A 204 25.11 11.92 -21.61
CA HIS A 204 24.10 12.91 -21.99
C HIS A 204 24.79 14.13 -22.60
N PRO A 205 24.65 14.36 -23.91
CA PRO A 205 25.21 15.53 -24.58
C PRO A 205 24.74 16.83 -23.91
N GLY A 206 25.68 17.73 -23.60
CA GLY A 206 25.39 19.02 -22.95
C GLY A 206 25.12 18.97 -21.45
N ILE A 207 25.15 17.79 -20.81
CA ILE A 207 25.00 17.65 -19.35
C ILE A 207 26.30 17.14 -18.72
N ASN A 208 26.74 15.94 -19.09
CA ASN A 208 27.92 15.27 -18.52
C ASN A 208 28.94 14.81 -19.57
N LEU A 209 28.75 15.22 -20.83
CA LEU A 209 29.73 15.06 -21.91
C LEU A 209 30.48 16.39 -22.18
N PRO A 210 31.80 16.37 -22.39
CA PRO A 210 32.56 17.52 -22.90
C PRO A 210 32.00 18.01 -24.24
N GLY A 211 32.07 19.31 -24.54
CA GLY A 211 31.47 19.85 -25.79
C GLY A 211 32.11 19.35 -27.08
N ASP A 212 33.35 18.88 -27.01
CA ASP A 212 34.19 18.37 -28.11
C ASP A 212 34.19 16.84 -28.21
N TRP A 213 33.31 16.15 -27.47
CA TRP A 213 33.27 14.68 -27.39
C TRP A 213 33.15 13.96 -28.76
N GLU A 214 32.50 14.60 -29.74
CA GLU A 214 32.33 14.04 -31.10
C GLU A 214 33.59 14.15 -31.97
N GLN A 215 34.44 15.14 -31.70
CA GLN A 215 35.61 15.51 -32.49
C GLN A 215 36.90 14.81 -32.03
N ILE A 216 36.81 14.04 -30.95
CA ILE A 216 37.94 13.28 -30.40
C ILE A 216 38.40 12.20 -31.39
N ASP A 217 39.71 11.95 -31.35
CA ASP A 217 40.36 10.95 -32.19
C ASP A 217 39.67 9.58 -32.07
N VAL A 218 39.62 8.85 -33.18
CA VAL A 218 38.90 7.56 -33.29
C VAL A 218 39.40 6.57 -32.24
N SER A 219 40.69 6.62 -31.90
CA SER A 219 41.29 5.76 -30.88
C SER A 219 40.73 5.97 -29.47
N LEU A 220 40.15 7.14 -29.16
CA LEU A 220 39.65 7.51 -27.84
C LEU A 220 38.11 7.55 -27.74
N LYS A 221 37.39 7.37 -28.87
CA LYS A 221 35.91 7.38 -28.88
C LYS A 221 35.26 6.35 -27.96
N PHE A 222 35.97 5.25 -27.63
CA PHE A 222 35.49 4.24 -26.70
C PHE A 222 35.22 4.78 -25.28
N LEU A 223 35.85 5.90 -24.89
CA LEU A 223 35.61 6.56 -23.60
C LEU A 223 34.18 7.10 -23.45
N TYR A 224 33.53 7.39 -24.58
CA TYR A 224 32.16 7.91 -24.65
C TYR A 224 31.20 6.91 -25.31
N ALA A 225 31.51 5.61 -25.23
CA ALA A 225 30.61 4.56 -25.68
C ALA A 225 29.59 4.22 -24.58
N ILE A 226 28.31 4.11 -24.97
CA ILE A 226 27.27 3.59 -24.08
C ILE A 226 27.33 2.07 -24.10
N PHE A 227 27.72 1.48 -22.97
CA PHE A 227 27.64 0.04 -22.77
C PHE A 227 26.24 -0.34 -22.29
N LEU A 228 25.42 -0.85 -23.20
CA LEU A 228 24.11 -1.41 -22.87
C LEU A 228 24.30 -2.85 -22.38
N ALA A 229 24.60 -3.01 -21.10
CA ALA A 229 24.58 -4.31 -20.46
C ALA A 229 23.15 -4.67 -20.05
N LEU A 230 22.60 -5.71 -20.66
CA LEU A 230 21.37 -6.34 -20.18
C LEU A 230 21.79 -7.41 -19.16
N ASP A 231 21.47 -7.21 -17.89
CA ASP A 231 21.63 -8.25 -16.89
C ASP A 231 20.66 -9.40 -17.22
N ALA A 232 21.17 -10.45 -17.85
CA ALA A 232 20.37 -11.63 -18.25
C ALA A 232 19.92 -12.48 -17.04
N ASN A 233 20.23 -12.09 -15.81
CA ASN A 233 19.72 -12.73 -14.60
C ASN A 233 18.27 -12.31 -14.27
N PHE A 234 17.48 -12.02 -15.30
CA PHE A 234 16.03 -11.94 -15.18
C PHE A 234 15.49 -13.34 -14.88
N ARG A 235 15.37 -13.68 -13.59
CA ARG A 235 14.29 -14.56 -13.15
C ARG A 235 12.97 -13.79 -13.29
N LEU A 236 12.62 -13.42 -14.51
CA LEU A 236 11.28 -13.01 -14.92
C LEU A 236 10.42 -14.28 -14.82
N LYS A 237 10.11 -14.68 -13.59
CA LYS A 237 8.97 -15.57 -13.35
C LYS A 237 7.75 -14.76 -13.74
N ASN A 238 7.40 -14.88 -15.01
CA ASN A 238 6.11 -14.53 -15.55
C ASN A 238 5.09 -15.50 -14.92
N HIS A 239 4.86 -15.33 -13.62
CA HIS A 239 3.74 -15.96 -12.92
C HIS A 239 2.52 -15.54 -13.71
N LEU A 240 1.73 -16.51 -14.19
CA LEU A 240 0.45 -16.34 -14.89
C LEU A 240 -0.21 -15.00 -14.51
N TRP A 241 0.08 -13.94 -15.26
CA TRP A 241 -0.45 -12.64 -14.95
C TRP A 241 -1.94 -12.66 -15.25
N SER A 242 -2.70 -11.98 -14.41
CA SER A 242 -4.05 -11.54 -14.75
C SER A 242 -4.03 -10.79 -16.09
N SER A 243 -5.15 -10.79 -16.82
CA SER A 243 -5.31 -9.95 -18.00
C SER A 243 -5.07 -8.47 -17.68
N LYS A 244 -4.71 -7.63 -18.67
CA LYS A 244 -4.62 -6.16 -18.52
C LYS A 244 -5.89 -5.56 -17.89
N ALA A 245 -7.05 -6.17 -18.17
CA ALA A 245 -8.32 -5.77 -17.58
C ALA A 245 -8.42 -6.09 -16.08
N GLY A 246 -7.80 -7.18 -15.62
CA GLY A 246 -7.83 -7.58 -14.21
C GLY A 246 -6.69 -6.98 -13.37
N ASP A 247 -5.55 -6.63 -13.98
CA ASP A 247 -4.43 -5.94 -13.31
C ASP A 247 -3.84 -4.83 -14.20
N PRO A 248 -4.51 -3.66 -14.27
CA PRO A 248 -3.96 -2.51 -14.96
C PRO A 248 -2.78 -1.94 -14.15
N GLY A 249 -1.59 -1.93 -14.73
CA GLY A 249 -0.41 -1.39 -14.05
C GLY A 249 -0.57 0.11 -13.72
N LEU A 250 -0.53 0.45 -12.43
CA LEU A 250 -0.79 1.82 -11.92
C LEU A 250 0.15 2.90 -12.49
N HIS A 251 1.36 2.55 -12.89
CA HIS A 251 2.38 3.50 -13.37
C HIS A 251 3.03 3.04 -14.68
N THR A 252 2.45 2.04 -15.35
CA THR A 252 2.94 1.58 -16.65
C THR A 252 2.86 2.74 -17.64
N GLY A 253 3.98 3.04 -18.29
CA GLY A 253 4.12 4.16 -19.21
C GLY A 253 4.67 5.44 -18.59
N LEU A 254 4.68 5.58 -17.26
CA LEU A 254 5.10 6.84 -16.62
C LEU A 254 6.60 6.87 -16.28
N THR A 255 7.21 5.72 -16.06
CA THR A 255 8.65 5.57 -15.74
C THR A 255 9.39 4.83 -16.85
N TYR A 256 10.18 3.80 -16.52
CA TYR A 256 11.02 3.05 -17.45
C TYR A 256 10.23 2.02 -18.28
N PHE A 257 9.06 1.58 -17.82
CA PHE A 257 8.24 0.64 -18.57
C PHE A 257 7.32 1.37 -19.55
N VAL A 258 7.44 1.03 -20.83
CA VAL A 258 6.64 1.59 -21.93
C VAL A 258 5.18 1.10 -21.84
N PRO A 259 4.18 1.88 -22.30
CA PRO A 259 2.81 1.40 -22.42
C PRO A 259 2.73 0.14 -23.31
N ASN A 260 1.91 -0.82 -22.90
CA ASN A 260 1.85 -2.15 -23.51
C ASN A 260 1.43 -2.13 -24.99
N GLU A 261 0.45 -1.30 -25.36
CA GLU A 261 -0.08 -1.24 -26.73
C GLU A 261 0.96 -0.74 -27.75
N PRO A 262 1.60 0.44 -27.57
CA PRO A 262 2.72 0.87 -28.40
C PRO A 262 3.85 -0.16 -28.46
N TYR A 263 4.18 -0.78 -27.33
CA TYR A 263 5.24 -1.79 -27.26
C TYR A 263 4.92 -3.04 -28.10
N ARG A 264 3.68 -3.54 -28.05
CA ARG A 264 3.24 -4.66 -28.88
C ARG A 264 3.26 -4.34 -30.37
N ALA A 265 2.80 -3.14 -30.76
CA ALA A 265 2.88 -2.69 -32.15
C ALA A 265 4.34 -2.60 -32.63
N HIS A 266 5.24 -2.08 -31.79
CA HIS A 266 6.66 -2.03 -32.08
C HIS A 266 7.27 -3.44 -32.28
N ILE A 267 6.94 -4.41 -31.42
CA ILE A 267 7.38 -5.80 -31.57
C ILE A 267 6.87 -6.38 -32.89
N LEU A 268 5.59 -6.22 -33.21
CA LEU A 268 5.02 -6.78 -34.45
C LEU A 268 5.67 -6.20 -35.71
N ASN A 269 6.05 -4.92 -35.68
CA ASN A 269 6.65 -4.24 -36.82
C ASN A 269 8.16 -4.52 -36.97
N ASN A 270 8.88 -4.79 -35.88
CA ASN A 270 10.35 -4.85 -35.90
C ASN A 270 10.93 -6.22 -35.53
N ALA A 271 10.13 -7.12 -34.95
CA ALA A 271 10.58 -8.49 -34.73
C ALA A 271 10.55 -9.23 -36.07
N SER A 272 11.71 -9.51 -36.64
CA SER A 272 11.83 -10.55 -37.66
C SER A 272 11.33 -11.86 -37.03
N ILE A 273 10.45 -12.56 -37.74
CA ILE A 273 9.95 -13.88 -37.35
C ILE A 273 11.13 -14.85 -37.37
N ALA A 274 11.89 -14.88 -36.28
CA ALA A 274 12.83 -15.93 -35.97
C ALA A 274 12.57 -16.31 -34.51
N SER A 275 11.90 -17.45 -34.32
CA SER A 275 11.66 -18.16 -33.05
C SER A 275 10.43 -17.84 -32.17
N TRP A 276 9.26 -17.54 -32.74
CA TRP A 276 7.98 -17.62 -31.99
C TRP A 276 6.96 -18.65 -32.51
N THR A 277 7.30 -19.47 -33.50
CA THR A 277 6.35 -20.41 -34.12
C THR A 277 6.29 -21.81 -33.49
N ASP A 278 7.05 -22.14 -32.44
CA ASP A 278 7.04 -23.50 -31.84
C ASP A 278 6.69 -23.56 -30.35
N THR A 279 5.84 -22.65 -29.87
CA THR A 279 4.98 -22.99 -28.73
C THR A 279 3.53 -22.91 -29.16
N LYS A 280 3.01 -24.05 -29.63
CA LYS A 280 1.57 -24.30 -29.74
C LYS A 280 0.93 -24.09 -28.36
N TRP A 281 0.49 -22.87 -28.10
CA TRP A 281 -0.54 -22.62 -27.10
C TRP A 281 -1.84 -23.18 -27.65
N HIS A 282 -2.17 -24.41 -27.28
CA HIS A 282 -3.51 -24.94 -27.49
C HIS A 282 -4.48 -24.25 -26.52
N PRO A 283 -5.49 -23.52 -27.00
CA PRO A 283 -6.61 -23.12 -26.16
C PRO A 283 -7.54 -24.33 -26.06
N GLN A 284 -7.38 -25.16 -25.02
CA GLN A 284 -8.46 -26.08 -24.67
C GLN A 284 -9.48 -25.33 -23.81
N VAL A 285 -10.58 -25.04 -24.49
CA VAL A 285 -11.85 -24.51 -24.02
C VAL A 285 -12.49 -25.47 -23.00
N GLY A 286 -12.98 -24.93 -21.88
CA GLY A 286 -14.23 -25.43 -21.26
C GLY A 286 -14.15 -25.94 -19.81
N PRO A 287 -15.26 -25.82 -19.05
CA PRO A 287 -15.26 -25.67 -17.59
C PRO A 287 -15.33 -27.01 -16.87
N GLN A 288 -14.39 -27.29 -15.95
CA GLN A 288 -14.58 -28.38 -15.00
C GLN A 288 -15.10 -27.85 -13.66
N LYS A 289 -16.36 -28.22 -13.44
CA LYS A 289 -17.16 -28.11 -12.24
C LYS A 289 -16.39 -28.56 -11.00
N LYS A 290 -16.73 -27.89 -9.89
CA LYS A 290 -16.64 -28.35 -8.50
C LYS A 290 -16.52 -29.88 -8.36
N PHE A 291 -15.48 -30.33 -7.65
CA PHE A 291 -15.58 -31.47 -6.73
C PHE A 291 -14.74 -31.15 -5.48
N PHE A 292 -15.43 -30.63 -4.46
CA PHE A 292 -15.05 -30.88 -3.07
C PHE A 292 -15.31 -32.36 -2.81
N GLN A 293 -14.33 -33.09 -2.28
CA GLN A 293 -14.52 -34.08 -1.19
C GLN A 293 -13.18 -34.66 -0.70
N HIS A 294 -12.95 -34.42 0.60
CA HIS A 294 -12.32 -35.27 1.63
C HIS A 294 -10.94 -35.93 1.48
N SER A 295 -10.07 -35.56 2.44
CA SER A 295 -9.20 -36.43 3.27
C SER A 295 -7.97 -37.05 2.57
N ALA A 296 -6.79 -37.24 3.16
CA ALA A 296 -6.39 -37.30 4.56
C ALA A 296 -4.88 -37.03 4.71
N ARG A 297 -4.50 -36.67 5.95
CA ARG A 297 -3.21 -36.82 6.66
C ARG A 297 -2.13 -37.71 6.02
N GLN A 298 -0.88 -37.25 6.08
CA GLN A 298 0.32 -37.89 6.69
C GLN A 298 1.55 -37.01 6.33
N ARG A 299 2.08 -36.16 7.23
CA ARG A 299 3.20 -36.43 8.16
C ARG A 299 4.23 -37.45 7.64
N GLN A 300 5.37 -36.94 7.20
CA GLN A 300 6.69 -37.22 7.78
C GLN A 300 7.39 -35.89 8.01
#